data_AF-A0A939J9W7-F1
#
_entry.id   AF-A0A939J9W7-F1
#
_cell.length_a   1.000
_cell.length_b   1.000
_cell.length_c   1.000
_cell.angle_alpha   90.00
_cell.angle_beta   90.00
_cell.angle_gamma   90.00
#
_symmetry.space_group_name_H-M   'P 1'
#
loop_
_entity.id
_entity.type
_entity.pdbx_description
1 polymer ?
#
loop_
_entity_poly.entity_id
_entity_poly.type
_entity_poly.pdbx_seq_one_letter_code
_entity_poly.pdbx_strand_id
1 'polypeptide(L)'
;MMHRSALLLVVSVGLALPVATQAQEAPRQLNTLPPAAPTRPDTTRRAAPRQLAAPPALPDSVREQQRQQQAVLPPANTTRYAVGLKTGQVYRAYDVLVKQPLLGRSFLLLDGQQRLDLDAVRYYEDETGFYVRTTLPGRSKRETTLRRDKVGRISLYSITSTQYAGNGFGGPFGYGGYGRYGGFGGPYGYGGPMYRTTKTEYFSKDNGPIEDLSVRNLLLATADNQTSTNLLLQARNYQRYTTLSYVAAGGLIIAGLASTLNSNTGPTISPLIYGSIPFLLVPLVLGGKSQNNTRQAISIYNRGL
;
A
#
# COMPACT_ATOMS: atom_id res chain seq x y z
N MET A 1 -59.47 21.07 12.62
CA MET A 1 -58.68 21.48 11.44
C MET A 1 -57.20 21.32 11.80
N MET A 2 -56.64 20.12 11.87
CA MET A 2 -56.12 19.28 10.76
C MET A 2 -55.27 20.07 9.76
N HIS A 3 -53.94 19.92 9.83
CA HIS A 3 -53.13 19.37 8.72
C HIS A 3 -51.85 18.74 9.26
N ARG A 4 -51.74 17.42 9.07
CA ARG A 4 -50.54 16.61 9.25
C ARG A 4 -49.85 16.55 7.89
N SER A 5 -48.57 16.93 7.81
CA SER A 5 -47.77 16.71 6.60
C SER A 5 -46.76 15.60 6.88
N ALA A 6 -47.11 14.39 6.45
CA ALA A 6 -46.21 13.24 6.39
C ALA A 6 -45.53 13.23 5.03
N LEU A 7 -44.20 13.33 5.00
CA LEU A 7 -43.41 13.23 3.78
C LEU A 7 -42.81 11.82 3.71
N LEU A 8 -43.35 11.03 2.78
CA LEU A 8 -43.08 9.62 2.57
C LEU A 8 -42.09 9.52 1.42
N LEU A 9 -40.84 9.15 1.70
CA LEU A 9 -39.79 8.99 0.69
C LEU A 9 -39.64 7.50 0.35
N VAL A 10 -40.06 7.16 -0.86
CA VAL A 10 -40.07 5.82 -1.45
C VAL A 10 -38.65 5.41 -1.82
N VAL A 11 -38.20 4.26 -1.30
CA VAL A 11 -36.94 3.60 -1.68
C VAL A 11 -37.29 2.53 -2.72
N SER A 12 -36.88 2.72 -3.97
CA SER A 12 -37.01 1.73 -5.04
C SER A 12 -35.73 0.89 -5.16
N VAL A 13 -35.89 -0.41 -4.90
CA VAL A 13 -34.88 -1.47 -5.05
C VAL A 13 -34.89 -1.94 -6.51
N GLY A 14 -33.74 -1.90 -7.19
CA GLY A 14 -33.56 -2.41 -8.54
C GLY A 14 -32.76 -3.71 -8.56
N LEU A 15 -33.45 -4.83 -8.85
CA LEU A 15 -32.90 -6.12 -9.26
C LEU A 15 -32.54 -6.10 -10.75
N ALA A 16 -31.38 -6.63 -11.15
CA ALA A 16 -31.14 -7.07 -12.52
C ALA A 16 -30.10 -8.21 -12.61
N LEU A 17 -30.39 -9.11 -13.55
CA LEU A 17 -29.94 -10.50 -13.76
C LEU A 17 -28.54 -10.64 -14.42
N PRO A 18 -27.93 -11.84 -14.43
CA PRO A 18 -26.64 -12.09 -15.08
C PRO A 18 -26.80 -12.35 -16.59
N VAL A 19 -25.91 -11.78 -17.40
CA VAL A 19 -25.78 -12.09 -18.84
C VAL A 19 -24.46 -12.84 -19.07
N ALA A 20 -24.54 -13.91 -19.84
CA ALA A 20 -23.44 -14.81 -20.17
C ALA A 20 -22.86 -14.56 -21.57
N THR A 21 -21.63 -15.04 -21.77
CA THR A 21 -20.93 -15.36 -23.05
C THR A 21 -20.37 -14.16 -23.84
N GLN A 22 -19.26 -14.22 -24.61
CA GLN A 22 -18.44 -15.32 -25.15
C GLN A 22 -16.94 -14.98 -25.10
N ALA A 23 -16.12 -16.03 -25.17
CA ALA A 23 -14.68 -16.00 -25.34
C ALA A 23 -14.30 -15.69 -26.80
N GLN A 24 -13.18 -14.99 -27.00
CA GLN A 24 -12.55 -14.91 -28.31
C GLN A 24 -11.04 -15.05 -28.18
N GLU A 25 -10.54 -16.00 -28.95
CA GLU A 25 -9.24 -16.63 -28.94
C GLU A 25 -8.39 -16.04 -30.06
N ALA A 26 -7.13 -15.70 -29.79
CA ALA A 26 -6.14 -15.46 -30.84
C ALA A 26 -4.70 -15.65 -30.32
N PRO A 27 -3.75 -16.05 -31.20
CA PRO A 27 -2.70 -17.00 -30.84
C PRO A 27 -1.35 -16.36 -30.46
N ARG A 28 -0.58 -17.22 -29.79
CA ARG A 28 0.82 -17.06 -29.37
C ARG A 28 1.76 -16.86 -30.55
N GLN A 29 2.78 -16.02 -30.37
CA GLN A 29 4.09 -16.26 -30.97
C GLN A 29 5.17 -16.24 -29.89
N LEU A 30 6.03 -17.24 -30.03
CA LEU A 30 7.06 -17.76 -29.14
C LEU A 30 8.39 -17.51 -29.84
N ASN A 31 9.34 -16.82 -29.20
CA ASN A 31 10.81 -16.97 -29.38
C ASN A 31 11.53 -15.74 -28.80
N THR A 32 12.74 -15.81 -28.28
CA THR A 32 13.54 -16.81 -27.57
C THR A 32 14.61 -15.96 -26.89
N LEU A 33 14.93 -16.29 -25.64
CA LEU A 33 15.95 -15.59 -24.85
C LEU A 33 17.39 -15.99 -25.27
N PRO A 34 18.41 -15.22 -24.83
CA PRO A 34 19.78 -15.13 -25.33
C PRO A 34 20.72 -16.13 -24.60
N PRO A 35 22.07 -16.04 -24.69
CA PRO A 35 22.75 -15.20 -23.68
C PRO A 35 24.18 -14.66 -24.01
N ALA A 36 24.56 -13.71 -23.14
CA ALA A 36 25.86 -13.50 -22.50
C ALA A 36 27.07 -12.86 -23.24
N ALA A 37 27.34 -11.62 -22.80
CA ALA A 37 28.59 -10.88 -22.47
C ALA A 37 29.90 -11.69 -22.24
N PRO A 38 31.09 -11.10 -21.91
CA PRO A 38 31.50 -9.70 -21.63
C PRO A 38 32.87 -9.31 -22.30
N THR A 39 33.39 -8.07 -22.26
CA THR A 39 34.38 -7.57 -21.26
C THR A 39 35.19 -6.40 -21.87
N ARG A 40 35.53 -5.37 -21.06
CA ARG A 40 36.92 -4.91 -20.77
C ARG A 40 36.92 -3.53 -20.06
N PRO A 41 37.61 -3.41 -18.92
CA PRO A 41 38.13 -2.13 -18.45
C PRO A 41 39.63 -1.96 -18.78
N ASP A 42 40.01 -0.71 -18.93
CA ASP A 42 41.37 -0.15 -19.06
C ASP A 42 42.34 -0.58 -17.96
N THR A 43 43.65 -0.62 -18.28
CA THR A 43 44.66 0.32 -17.74
C THR A 43 46.08 -0.12 -18.09
N THR A 44 46.79 0.77 -18.77
CA THR A 44 48.24 0.78 -18.91
C THR A 44 48.86 1.39 -17.66
N ARG A 45 49.60 0.62 -16.86
CA ARG A 45 50.67 1.20 -16.01
C ARG A 45 51.79 0.21 -15.69
N ARG A 46 52.96 0.56 -16.24
CA ARG A 46 54.28 0.00 -15.99
C ARG A 46 54.85 0.61 -14.70
N ALA A 47 55.32 -0.21 -13.75
CA ALA A 47 56.24 0.22 -12.68
C ALA A 47 57.04 -0.97 -12.12
N ALA A 48 58.37 -0.88 -12.32
CA ALA A 48 59.54 -1.45 -11.63
C ALA A 48 59.49 -2.82 -10.88
N PRO A 49 60.52 -3.69 -11.05
CA PRO A 49 60.74 -4.83 -10.17
C PRO A 49 61.42 -4.39 -8.86
N ARG A 50 60.75 -4.60 -7.73
CA ARG A 50 61.38 -4.64 -6.40
C ARG A 50 61.66 -6.10 -6.05
N GLN A 51 62.93 -6.46 -5.92
CA GLN A 51 63.38 -7.69 -5.29
C GLN A 51 63.01 -7.64 -3.81
N LEU A 52 62.04 -8.45 -3.38
CA LEU A 52 61.85 -8.79 -1.97
C LEU A 52 62.47 -10.17 -1.71
N ALA A 53 63.29 -10.21 -0.67
CA ALA A 53 63.92 -11.41 -0.14
C ALA A 53 62.89 -12.54 0.07
N ALA A 54 63.29 -13.76 -0.29
CA ALA A 54 62.48 -14.96 -0.06
C ALA A 54 62.27 -15.17 1.45
N PRO A 55 61.03 -15.31 1.94
CA PRO A 55 60.80 -15.72 3.31
C PRO A 55 61.27 -17.17 3.52
N PRO A 56 61.71 -17.54 4.74
CA PRO A 56 62.17 -18.89 5.05
C PRO A 56 61.07 -19.90 4.73
N ALA A 57 61.43 -20.94 3.95
CA ALA A 57 60.54 -22.03 3.63
C ALA A 57 60.21 -22.81 4.91
N LEU A 58 58.96 -22.66 5.37
CA LEU A 58 58.40 -23.54 6.40
C LEU A 58 58.38 -24.99 5.89
N PRO A 59 58.66 -25.99 6.74
CA PRO A 59 58.59 -27.41 6.38
C PRO A 59 57.20 -27.79 5.87
N ASP A 60 57.13 -28.62 4.83
CA ASP A 60 55.88 -29.02 4.19
C ASP A 60 54.89 -29.72 5.15
N SER A 61 55.39 -30.34 6.23
CA SER A 61 54.58 -30.94 7.29
C SER A 61 53.70 -29.93 8.05
N VAL A 62 54.17 -28.69 8.22
CA VAL A 62 53.39 -27.62 8.86
C VAL A 62 52.34 -27.07 7.90
N ARG A 63 52.66 -27.05 6.60
CA ARG A 63 51.77 -26.57 5.53
C ARG A 63 50.62 -27.55 5.28
N GLU A 64 50.87 -28.86 5.41
CA GLU A 64 49.83 -29.89 5.35
C GLU A 64 48.95 -29.90 6.61
N GLN A 65 49.51 -29.71 7.81
CA GLN A 65 48.70 -29.56 9.03
C GLN A 65 47.80 -28.32 9.00
N GLN A 66 48.27 -27.19 8.47
CA GLN A 66 47.43 -26.00 8.29
C GLN A 66 46.32 -26.20 7.24
N ARG A 67 46.58 -26.95 6.16
CA ARG A 67 45.54 -27.31 5.18
C ARG A 67 44.52 -28.29 5.73
N GLN A 68 44.91 -29.21 6.60
CA GLN A 68 43.99 -30.13 7.27
C GLN A 68 43.16 -29.45 8.37
N GLN A 69 43.67 -28.39 9.01
CA GLN A 69 42.90 -27.57 9.97
C GLN A 69 41.96 -26.54 9.30
N GLN A 70 42.11 -26.27 8.00
CA GLN A 70 41.12 -25.52 7.21
C GLN A 70 39.96 -26.38 6.68
N ALA A 71 39.80 -27.60 7.21
CA ALA A 71 38.62 -28.41 7.00
C ALA A 71 37.41 -27.78 7.73
N VAL A 72 36.62 -27.04 6.94
CA VAL A 72 35.18 -26.79 7.13
C VAL A 72 34.82 -26.22 8.51
N LEU A 73 35.13 -24.94 8.71
CA LEU A 73 34.26 -24.12 9.54
C LEU A 73 32.84 -24.25 8.96
N PRO A 74 31.81 -24.65 9.74
CA PRO A 74 30.43 -24.58 9.26
C PRO A 74 30.19 -23.14 8.77
N PRO A 75 29.54 -22.93 7.60
CA PRO A 75 29.35 -21.59 7.07
C PRO A 75 28.71 -20.74 8.17
N ALA A 76 29.33 -19.61 8.47
CA ALA A 76 28.97 -18.72 9.56
C ALA A 76 27.55 -18.17 9.35
N ASN A 77 26.52 -18.95 9.72
CA ASN A 77 25.10 -18.60 9.82
C ASN A 77 24.68 -17.44 8.88
N THR A 78 24.88 -17.63 7.57
CA THR A 78 24.74 -16.58 6.55
C THR A 78 23.31 -16.41 6.02
N THR A 79 22.32 -17.07 6.63
CA THR A 79 20.92 -16.92 6.24
C THR A 79 20.44 -15.50 6.52
N ARG A 80 19.93 -14.82 5.49
CA ARG A 80 19.54 -13.40 5.56
C ARG A 80 18.07 -13.22 5.94
N TYR A 81 17.21 -14.13 5.51
CA TYR A 81 15.77 -13.99 5.65
C TYR A 81 15.18 -15.07 6.56
N ALA A 82 14.18 -14.69 7.34
CA ALA A 82 13.45 -15.60 8.21
C ALA A 82 12.00 -15.80 7.73
N VAL A 83 11.54 -17.04 7.78
CA VAL A 83 10.15 -17.44 7.52
C VAL A 83 9.59 -18.12 8.76
N GLY A 84 8.67 -17.46 9.45
CA GLY A 84 7.99 -18.02 10.61
C GLY A 84 6.68 -18.68 10.22
N LEU A 85 6.52 -19.95 10.56
CA LEU A 85 5.27 -20.68 10.45
C LEU A 85 4.33 -20.35 11.61
N LYS A 86 3.03 -20.58 11.41
CA LYS A 86 2.00 -20.49 12.45
C LYS A 86 2.19 -21.52 13.56
N THR A 87 2.86 -22.63 13.26
CA THR A 87 3.27 -23.66 14.23
C THR A 87 4.35 -23.17 15.20
N GLY A 88 4.96 -22.01 14.93
CA GLY A 88 6.08 -21.47 15.72
C GLY A 88 7.46 -21.89 15.19
N GLN A 89 7.53 -22.80 14.21
CA GLN A 89 8.78 -23.14 13.54
C GLN A 89 9.27 -21.97 12.69
N VAL A 90 10.58 -21.69 12.74
CA VAL A 90 11.20 -20.63 11.94
C VAL A 90 12.24 -21.24 11.02
N TYR A 91 12.04 -21.08 9.71
CA TYR A 91 13.00 -21.43 8.68
C TYR A 91 13.86 -20.21 8.37
N ARG A 92 15.13 -20.44 8.08
CA ARG A 92 16.06 -19.40 7.65
C ARG A 92 16.59 -19.76 6.26
N ALA A 93 16.61 -18.79 5.37
CA ALA A 93 16.98 -18.97 3.97
C ALA A 93 17.81 -17.79 3.46
N TYR A 94 18.48 -17.98 2.33
CA TYR A 94 19.19 -16.94 1.59
C TYR A 94 18.26 -16.18 0.65
N ASP A 95 17.31 -16.90 0.05
CA ASP A 95 16.32 -16.34 -0.86
C ASP A 95 14.91 -16.84 -0.50
N VAL A 96 13.94 -15.93 -0.56
CA VAL A 96 12.53 -16.19 -0.28
C VAL A 96 11.71 -15.58 -1.38
N LEU A 97 11.12 -16.43 -2.23
CA LEU A 97 10.33 -15.99 -3.37
C LEU A 97 8.86 -16.37 -3.19
N VAL A 98 7.98 -15.38 -3.29
CA VAL A 98 6.53 -15.60 -3.34
C VAL A 98 6.14 -16.04 -4.76
N LYS A 99 5.52 -17.21 -4.89
CA LYS A 99 4.97 -17.69 -6.15
C LYS A 99 3.45 -17.77 -6.05
N GLN A 100 2.78 -17.13 -6.99
CA GLN A 100 1.33 -17.19 -7.16
C GLN A 100 1.01 -17.89 -8.49
N PRO A 101 0.82 -19.22 -8.49
CA PRO A 101 0.45 -19.92 -9.71
C PRO A 101 -0.94 -19.49 -10.17
N LEU A 102 -1.20 -19.53 -11.48
CA LEU A 102 -2.53 -19.22 -12.05
C LEU A 102 -3.62 -20.18 -11.52
N LEU A 103 -3.22 -21.39 -11.15
CA LEU A 103 -4.06 -22.42 -10.56
C LEU A 103 -3.38 -22.95 -9.29
N GLY A 104 -4.13 -23.01 -8.19
CA GLY A 104 -3.64 -23.50 -6.90
C GLY A 104 -3.42 -22.41 -5.86
N ARG A 105 -2.80 -22.80 -4.74
CA ARG A 105 -2.50 -21.91 -3.60
C ARG A 105 -1.16 -21.22 -3.81
N SER A 106 -1.02 -20.00 -3.29
CA SER A 106 0.28 -19.33 -3.23
C SER A 106 1.20 -20.05 -2.26
N PHE A 107 2.49 -20.05 -2.57
CA PHE A 107 3.52 -20.67 -1.75
C PHE A 107 4.79 -19.83 -1.76
N LEU A 108 5.61 -20.00 -0.72
CA LEU A 108 6.98 -19.51 -0.67
C LEU A 108 7.93 -20.59 -1.17
N LEU A 109 8.91 -20.17 -1.94
CA LEU A 109 10.04 -20.99 -2.34
C LEU A 109 11.28 -20.47 -1.60
N LEU A 110 11.86 -21.30 -0.75
CA LEU A 110 13.05 -20.99 0.04
C LEU A 110 14.25 -21.62 -0.67
N ASP A 111 15.26 -20.81 -0.95
CA ASP A 111 16.51 -21.21 -1.61
C ASP A 111 16.29 -21.98 -2.93
N GLY A 112 15.15 -21.76 -3.60
CA GLY A 112 14.79 -22.44 -4.84
C GLY A 112 14.32 -23.90 -4.70
N GLN A 113 14.40 -24.51 -3.52
CA GLN A 113 14.14 -25.94 -3.33
C GLN A 113 12.97 -26.22 -2.39
N GLN A 114 12.92 -25.56 -1.24
CA GLN A 114 11.93 -25.88 -0.23
C GLN A 114 10.65 -25.08 -0.49
N ARG A 115 9.54 -25.80 -0.67
CA ARG A 115 8.22 -25.19 -0.83
C ARG A 115 7.50 -25.14 0.51
N LEU A 116 7.03 -23.96 0.90
CA LEU A 116 6.16 -23.75 2.05
C LEU A 116 4.85 -23.12 1.58
N ASP A 117 3.72 -23.76 1.90
CA ASP A 117 2.42 -23.18 1.59
C ASP A 117 2.24 -21.87 2.34
N LEU A 118 1.80 -20.83 1.64
CA LEU A 118 1.72 -19.50 2.22
C LEU A 118 0.79 -19.51 3.44
N ASP A 119 -0.28 -20.31 3.43
CA ASP A 119 -1.28 -20.43 4.51
C ASP A 119 -0.73 -21.05 5.80
N ALA A 120 0.41 -21.71 5.76
CA ALA A 120 1.13 -22.15 6.96
C ALA A 120 2.04 -21.04 7.53
N VAL A 121 2.32 -19.99 6.76
CA VAL A 121 3.26 -18.91 7.10
C VAL A 121 2.55 -17.82 7.89
N ARG A 122 3.15 -17.42 9.02
CA ARG A 122 2.71 -16.29 9.86
C ARG A 122 3.41 -15.00 9.44
N TYR A 123 4.71 -15.06 9.20
CA TYR A 123 5.50 -13.94 8.69
C TYR A 123 6.64 -14.46 7.82
N TYR A 124 7.09 -13.65 6.89
CA TYR A 124 8.29 -13.93 6.10
C TYR A 124 9.03 -12.66 5.77
N GLU A 125 10.33 -12.79 5.55
CA GLU A 125 11.20 -11.75 5.03
C GLU A 125 11.65 -12.12 3.63
N ASP A 126 11.76 -11.13 2.77
CA ASP A 126 12.38 -11.24 1.46
C ASP A 126 13.25 -9.99 1.20
N GLU A 127 13.80 -9.87 0.01
CA GLU A 127 14.65 -8.73 -0.38
C GLU A 127 13.93 -7.38 -0.33
N THR A 128 12.61 -7.38 -0.44
CA THR A 128 11.77 -6.18 -0.47
C THR A 128 11.29 -5.74 0.92
N GLY A 129 11.25 -6.66 1.89
CA GLY A 129 10.98 -6.32 3.29
C GLY A 129 10.38 -7.46 4.11
N PHE A 130 9.74 -7.06 5.21
CA PHE A 130 9.07 -7.98 6.15
C PHE A 130 7.57 -8.00 5.91
N TYR A 131 6.99 -9.19 5.86
CA TYR A 131 5.59 -9.41 5.59
C TYR A 131 4.94 -10.22 6.70
N VAL A 132 3.71 -9.83 7.07
CA VAL A 132 2.88 -10.54 8.05
C VAL A 132 1.60 -11.00 7.38
N ARG A 133 1.21 -12.24 7.63
CA ARG A 133 -0.10 -12.75 7.22
C ARG A 133 -1.03 -12.76 8.40
N THR A 134 -2.12 -12.02 8.29
CA THR A 134 -3.16 -11.95 9.31
C THR A 134 -4.53 -11.83 8.66
N THR A 135 -5.58 -12.14 9.41
CA THR A 135 -6.93 -11.70 9.09
C THR A 135 -7.07 -10.23 9.45
N LEU A 136 -7.77 -9.48 8.59
CA LEU A 136 -7.97 -8.05 8.76
C LEU A 136 -9.33 -7.79 9.45
N PRO A 137 -9.39 -6.89 10.45
CA PRO A 137 -10.64 -6.62 11.15
C PRO A 137 -11.67 -6.01 10.19
N GLY A 138 -12.92 -6.48 10.30
CA GLY A 138 -14.09 -5.87 9.63
C GLY A 138 -14.18 -5.96 8.10
N ARG A 139 -13.10 -6.35 7.39
CA ARG A 139 -13.09 -6.42 5.91
C ARG A 139 -13.14 -7.82 5.33
N SER A 140 -12.40 -8.77 5.90
CA SER A 140 -12.24 -10.07 5.29
C SER A 140 -11.91 -11.15 6.31
N LYS A 141 -12.60 -12.30 6.19
CA LYS A 141 -12.23 -13.52 6.90
C LYS A 141 -11.00 -14.21 6.28
N ARG A 142 -10.56 -13.76 5.10
CA ARG A 142 -9.39 -14.30 4.41
C ARG A 142 -8.13 -13.62 4.93
N GLU A 143 -7.10 -14.42 5.12
CA GLU A 143 -5.78 -13.91 5.46
C GLU A 143 -5.20 -13.09 4.33
N THR A 144 -4.59 -11.99 4.72
CA THR A 144 -4.01 -11.01 3.83
C THR A 144 -2.56 -10.81 4.22
N THR A 145 -1.70 -10.69 3.21
CA THR A 145 -0.29 -10.40 3.40
C THR A 145 -0.08 -8.90 3.47
N LEU A 146 0.49 -8.43 4.58
CA LEU A 146 0.76 -7.04 4.86
C LEU A 146 2.26 -6.80 4.86
N ARG A 147 2.73 -5.79 4.14
CA ARG A 147 4.13 -5.34 4.21
C ARG A 147 4.31 -4.47 5.44
N ARG A 148 5.37 -4.68 6.20
CA ARG A 148 5.76 -3.81 7.32
C ARG A 148 6.58 -2.63 6.79
N ASP A 149 6.00 -1.44 6.88
CA ASP A 149 6.62 -0.20 6.43
C ASP A 149 7.53 0.41 7.50
N LYS A 150 7.14 0.28 8.79
CA LYS A 150 7.90 0.85 9.91
C LYS A 150 7.80 -0.03 11.14
N VAL A 151 8.92 -0.15 11.87
CA VAL A 151 9.01 -0.86 13.14
C VAL A 151 9.06 0.15 14.30
N GLY A 152 8.42 -0.21 15.41
CA GLY A 152 8.43 0.53 16.67
C GLY A 152 7.35 0.01 17.62
N ARG A 153 7.12 0.70 18.74
CA ARG A 153 5.97 0.42 19.61
C ARG A 153 4.67 0.47 18.83
N ILE A 154 4.53 1.43 17.91
CA ILE A 154 3.55 1.38 16.82
C ILE A 154 4.28 0.93 15.55
N SER A 155 4.02 -0.30 15.14
CA SER A 155 4.49 -0.83 13.86
C SER A 155 3.46 -0.53 12.78
N LEU A 156 3.91 -0.06 11.62
CA LEU A 156 3.06 0.29 10.49
C LEU A 156 3.12 -0.79 9.42
N TYR A 157 1.96 -1.09 8.87
CA TYR A 157 1.79 -2.09 7.82
C TYR A 157 1.01 -1.50 6.66
N SER A 158 1.21 -2.03 5.47
CA SER A 158 0.46 -1.64 4.29
C SER A 158 0.14 -2.80 3.37
N ILE A 159 -0.97 -2.64 2.63
CA ILE A 159 -1.29 -3.44 1.45
C ILE A 159 -1.59 -2.52 0.29
N THR A 160 -1.06 -2.86 -0.87
CA THR A 160 -1.36 -2.19 -2.12
C THR A 160 -2.31 -3.07 -2.91
N SER A 161 -3.54 -2.59 -3.15
CA SER A 161 -4.51 -3.23 -4.03
C SER A 161 -4.62 -2.46 -5.34
N THR A 162 -4.29 -3.13 -6.44
CA THR A 162 -4.55 -2.65 -7.80
C THR A 162 -5.91 -3.18 -8.26
N GLN A 163 -6.86 -2.28 -8.46
CA GLN A 163 -8.18 -2.62 -8.99
C GLN A 163 -8.27 -2.12 -10.43
N TYR A 164 -8.76 -2.97 -11.33
CA TYR A 164 -9.17 -2.53 -12.66
C TYR A 164 -10.46 -1.72 -12.48
N ALA A 165 -10.36 -0.40 -12.56
CA ALA A 165 -11.53 0.44 -12.73
C ALA A 165 -11.92 0.31 -14.20
N GLY A 166 -12.61 -0.77 -14.52
CA GLY A 166 -13.25 -0.93 -15.82
C GLY A 166 -14.10 0.31 -16.06
N ASN A 167 -13.94 0.91 -17.23
CA ASN A 167 -14.77 2.01 -17.70
C ASN A 167 -16.20 1.79 -17.26
N GLY A 168 -16.65 2.59 -16.28
CA GLY A 168 -18.07 2.73 -16.01
C GLY A 168 -18.69 3.18 -17.32
N PHE A 169 -19.41 2.26 -17.96
CA PHE A 169 -20.19 2.50 -19.14
C PHE A 169 -21.08 3.72 -18.83
N GLY A 170 -20.69 4.88 -19.35
CA GLY A 170 -21.43 6.12 -19.23
C GLY A 170 -22.74 5.96 -19.97
N GLY A 171 -23.73 5.39 -19.28
CA GLY A 171 -25.11 5.44 -19.74
C GLY A 171 -25.53 6.91 -19.88
N PRO A 172 -26.29 7.28 -20.92
CA PRO A 172 -26.64 8.67 -21.23
C PRO A 172 -27.44 9.40 -20.13
N PHE A 173 -27.83 8.70 -19.05
CA PHE A 173 -28.53 9.24 -17.89
C PHE A 173 -27.94 8.72 -16.55
N GLY A 174 -26.63 8.53 -16.48
CA GLY A 174 -25.94 7.95 -15.33
C GLY A 174 -25.70 8.93 -14.17
N TYR A 175 -26.59 8.91 -13.18
CA TYR A 175 -26.32 9.32 -11.79
C TYR A 175 -25.14 8.51 -11.22
N GLY A 176 -23.90 8.99 -11.40
CA GLY A 176 -22.66 8.37 -10.92
C GLY A 176 -22.02 9.17 -9.80
N GLY A 177 -22.21 8.71 -8.56
CA GLY A 177 -21.81 9.41 -7.33
C GLY A 177 -20.29 9.58 -7.12
N TYR A 178 -19.95 10.69 -6.48
CA TYR A 178 -18.85 10.84 -5.50
C TYR A 178 -17.55 10.03 -5.77
N GLY A 179 -16.92 10.30 -6.92
CA GLY A 179 -15.56 9.83 -7.25
C GLY A 179 -14.52 10.92 -7.03
N ARG A 180 -14.08 11.09 -5.78
CA ARG A 180 -12.95 11.95 -5.37
C ARG A 180 -11.64 11.41 -5.95
N TYR A 181 -11.25 11.82 -7.16
CA TYR A 181 -9.87 12.05 -7.66
C TYR A 181 -9.84 12.02 -9.19
N GLY A 182 -9.42 13.14 -9.80
CA GLY A 182 -8.79 13.17 -11.12
C GLY A 182 -9.72 13.04 -12.33
N GLY A 183 -10.03 14.15 -12.98
CA GLY A 183 -10.62 14.13 -14.31
C GLY A 183 -11.26 15.45 -14.68
N PHE A 184 -10.46 16.39 -15.15
CA PHE A 184 -10.93 17.48 -16.00
C PHE A 184 -11.32 16.86 -17.35
N GLY A 185 -12.44 16.14 -17.37
CA GLY A 185 -13.01 15.52 -18.56
C GLY A 185 -13.78 16.57 -19.32
N GLY A 186 -13.11 17.21 -20.27
CA GLY A 186 -13.79 17.96 -21.33
C GLY A 186 -14.78 17.06 -22.10
N PRO A 187 -15.70 17.64 -22.87
CA PRO A 187 -16.84 16.95 -23.48
C PRO A 187 -16.50 15.85 -24.52
N TYR A 188 -15.23 15.52 -24.71
CA TYR A 188 -14.75 14.47 -25.60
C TYR A 188 -13.69 13.60 -24.90
N GLY A 189 -14.08 12.96 -23.80
CA GLY A 189 -13.19 12.12 -22.98
C GLY A 189 -13.25 10.63 -23.35
N TYR A 190 -12.40 10.21 -24.30
CA TYR A 190 -12.02 8.81 -24.51
C TYR A 190 -11.24 8.30 -23.27
N GLY A 191 -11.95 7.92 -22.20
CA GLY A 191 -11.34 7.30 -21.03
C GLY A 191 -11.00 5.85 -21.35
N GLY A 192 -9.71 5.51 -21.47
CA GLY A 192 -9.28 4.12 -21.47
C GLY A 192 -9.40 3.49 -20.08
N PRO A 193 -9.31 2.16 -19.96
CA PRO A 193 -9.45 1.49 -18.68
C PRO A 193 -8.43 2.01 -17.67
N MET A 194 -8.93 2.56 -16.56
CA MET A 194 -8.10 3.12 -15.51
C MET A 194 -7.76 2.05 -14.47
N TYR A 195 -6.48 1.88 -14.15
CA TYR A 195 -6.08 1.11 -12.98
C TYR A 195 -6.09 2.02 -11.76
N ARG A 196 -6.86 1.66 -10.73
CA ARG A 196 -6.84 2.35 -9.45
C ARG A 196 -6.00 1.56 -8.46
N THR A 197 -4.80 2.05 -8.21
CA THR A 197 -3.94 1.53 -7.14
C THR A 197 -4.28 2.23 -5.83
N THR A 198 -4.67 1.47 -4.82
CA THR A 198 -5.00 1.97 -3.48
C THR A 198 -4.06 1.36 -2.46
N LYS A 199 -3.29 2.20 -1.76
CA LYS A 199 -2.50 1.79 -0.60
C LYS A 199 -3.38 1.93 0.64
N THR A 200 -3.64 0.83 1.31
CA THR A 200 -4.30 0.84 2.62
C THR A 200 -3.27 0.59 3.71
N GLU A 201 -3.31 1.40 4.77
CA GLU A 201 -2.36 1.34 5.88
C GLU A 201 -3.04 0.81 7.15
N TYR A 202 -2.27 0.09 7.94
CA TYR A 202 -2.65 -0.53 9.22
C TYR A 202 -1.56 -0.29 10.24
N PHE A 203 -1.87 -0.52 11.52
CA PHE A 203 -0.86 -0.49 12.57
C PHE A 203 -1.07 -1.61 13.59
N SER A 204 -0.01 -1.93 14.33
CA SER A 204 -0.07 -2.77 15.53
C SER A 204 0.68 -2.06 16.65
N LYS A 205 0.09 -2.04 17.86
CA LYS A 205 0.72 -1.51 19.07
C LYS A 205 1.34 -2.64 19.87
N ASP A 206 2.62 -2.53 20.22
CA ASP A 206 3.36 -3.42 21.10
C ASP A 206 3.22 -4.91 20.70
N ASN A 207 3.24 -5.18 19.38
CA ASN A 207 2.99 -6.49 18.75
C ASN A 207 1.59 -7.10 18.99
N GLY A 208 0.62 -6.27 19.37
CA GLY A 208 -0.78 -6.63 19.52
C GLY A 208 -1.51 -6.84 18.18
N PRO A 209 -2.85 -6.92 18.20
CA PRO A 209 -3.64 -7.09 16.98
C PRO A 209 -3.41 -5.97 15.98
N ILE A 210 -3.50 -6.30 14.69
CA ILE A 210 -3.37 -5.33 13.60
C ILE A 210 -4.73 -4.64 13.40
N GLU A 211 -4.72 -3.32 13.44
CA GLU A 211 -5.89 -2.45 13.31
C GLU A 211 -5.77 -1.49 12.12
N ASP A 212 -6.90 -1.00 11.62
CA ASP A 212 -6.91 0.03 10.57
C ASP A 212 -6.20 1.30 11.04
N LEU A 213 -5.34 1.87 10.19
CA LEU A 213 -4.70 3.16 10.46
C LEU A 213 -5.70 4.30 10.37
N SER A 214 -6.37 4.57 11.48
CA SER A 214 -7.30 5.68 11.63
C SER A 214 -6.92 6.54 12.83
N VAL A 215 -7.22 7.84 12.75
CA VAL A 215 -6.97 8.78 13.87
C VAL A 215 -7.70 8.32 15.13
N ARG A 216 -8.88 7.70 15.00
CA ARG A 216 -9.63 7.16 16.13
C ARG A 216 -8.91 6.02 16.82
N ASN A 217 -8.45 5.02 16.06
CA ASN A 217 -7.74 3.86 16.62
C ASN A 217 -6.38 4.29 17.18
N LEU A 218 -5.67 5.19 16.50
CA LEU A 218 -4.42 5.75 16.99
C LEU A 218 -4.59 6.55 18.28
N LEU A 219 -5.68 7.31 18.45
CA LEU A 219 -5.96 8.02 19.70
C LEU A 219 -6.14 7.05 20.88
N LEU A 220 -6.81 5.92 20.65
CA LEU A 220 -6.96 4.88 21.66
C LEU A 220 -5.60 4.22 21.95
N ALA A 221 -4.85 3.87 20.90
CA ALA A 221 -3.56 3.22 21.01
C ALA A 221 -2.48 4.13 21.62
N THR A 222 -2.58 5.45 21.50
CA THR A 222 -1.58 6.39 22.04
C THR A 222 -2.06 7.12 23.29
N ALA A 223 -3.15 6.67 23.91
CA ALA A 223 -3.73 7.32 25.09
C ALA A 223 -2.73 7.49 26.26
N ASP A 224 -1.69 6.68 26.29
CA ASP A 224 -0.57 6.70 27.24
C ASP A 224 0.49 7.78 26.95
N ASN A 225 0.42 8.50 25.83
CA ASN A 225 1.36 9.58 25.48
C ASN A 225 0.61 10.88 25.11
N GLN A 226 0.63 11.85 26.03
CA GLN A 226 -0.08 13.11 25.87
C GLN A 226 0.38 13.94 24.65
N THR A 227 1.67 13.88 24.29
CA THR A 227 2.21 14.61 23.15
C THR A 227 1.66 14.07 21.84
N SER A 228 1.65 12.74 21.68
CA SER A 228 1.09 12.08 20.49
C SER A 228 -0.42 12.25 20.39
N THR A 229 -1.16 12.17 21.51
CA THR A 229 -2.62 12.37 21.48
C THR A 229 -3.00 13.79 21.09
N ASN A 230 -2.28 14.81 21.56
CA ASN A 230 -2.54 16.20 21.17
C ASN A 230 -2.42 16.43 19.66
N LEU A 231 -1.40 15.85 19.02
CA LEU A 231 -1.23 15.93 17.56
C LEU A 231 -2.35 15.20 16.80
N LEU A 232 -2.80 14.05 17.31
CA LEU A 232 -3.92 13.31 16.73
C LEU A 232 -5.26 14.02 16.91
N LEU A 233 -5.48 14.70 18.04
CA LEU A 233 -6.66 15.55 18.25
C LEU A 233 -6.69 16.70 17.24
N GLN A 234 -5.54 17.33 16.96
CA GLN A 234 -5.43 18.32 15.89
C GLN A 234 -5.73 17.70 14.52
N ALA A 235 -5.18 16.52 14.23
CA ALA A 235 -5.44 15.80 12.98
C ALA A 235 -6.93 15.51 12.78
N ARG A 236 -7.64 15.13 13.86
CA ARG A 236 -9.09 14.92 13.89
C ARG A 236 -9.86 16.21 13.63
N ASN A 237 -9.43 17.32 14.21
CA ASN A 237 -10.06 18.62 13.98
C ASN A 237 -9.91 19.06 12.52
N TYR A 238 -8.74 18.87 11.91
CA TYR A 238 -8.55 19.14 10.47
C TYR A 238 -9.46 18.27 9.58
N GLN A 239 -9.67 17.00 9.94
CA GLN A 239 -10.63 16.15 9.23
C GLN A 239 -12.06 16.69 9.35
N ARG A 240 -12.48 17.12 10.54
CA ARG A 240 -13.79 17.75 10.77
C ARG A 240 -13.98 19.02 9.93
N TYR A 241 -12.99 19.92 9.92
CA TYR A 241 -13.04 21.13 9.10
C TYR A 241 -13.12 20.82 7.62
N THR A 242 -12.39 19.81 7.16
CA THR A 242 -12.45 19.34 5.77
C THR A 242 -13.84 18.80 5.42
N THR A 243 -14.46 18.02 6.32
CA THR A 243 -15.83 17.53 6.11
C THR A 243 -16.84 18.68 6.08
N LEU A 244 -16.74 19.62 7.01
CA LEU A 244 -17.61 20.79 7.06
C LEU A 244 -17.47 21.67 5.81
N SER A 245 -16.24 21.85 5.30
CA SER A 245 -16.02 22.62 4.08
C SER A 245 -16.66 21.95 2.86
N TYR A 246 -16.62 20.61 2.77
CA TYR A 246 -17.33 19.89 1.71
C TYR A 246 -18.85 20.04 1.80
N VAL A 247 -19.42 19.93 3.01
CA VAL A 247 -20.87 20.11 3.21
C VAL A 247 -21.28 21.53 2.86
N ALA A 248 -20.52 22.54 3.29
CA ALA A 248 -20.77 23.94 2.95
C ALA A 248 -20.66 24.20 1.44
N ALA A 249 -19.59 23.71 0.79
CA ALA A 249 -19.41 23.85 -0.65
C ALA A 249 -20.54 23.17 -1.44
N GLY A 250 -20.89 21.94 -1.07
CA GLY A 250 -22.00 21.21 -1.70
C GLY A 250 -23.34 21.92 -1.54
N GLY A 251 -23.62 22.44 -0.34
CA GLY A 251 -24.82 23.23 -0.08
C GLY A 251 -24.89 24.50 -0.92
N LEU A 252 -23.78 25.26 -1.02
CA LEU A 252 -23.70 26.47 -1.84
C LEU A 252 -23.85 26.19 -3.34
N ILE A 253 -23.27 25.10 -3.84
CA ILE A 253 -23.41 24.69 -5.24
C ILE A 253 -24.87 24.34 -5.54
N ILE A 254 -25.51 23.52 -4.71
CA ILE A 254 -26.92 23.14 -4.90
C ILE A 254 -27.82 24.37 -4.84
N ALA A 255 -27.62 25.26 -3.86
CA ALA A 255 -28.39 26.49 -3.74
C ALA A 255 -28.19 27.42 -4.93
N GLY A 256 -26.95 27.56 -5.42
CA GLY A 256 -26.61 28.35 -6.60
C GLY A 256 -27.27 27.80 -7.87
N LEU A 257 -27.29 26.48 -8.05
CA LEU A 257 -27.96 25.83 -9.18
C LEU A 257 -29.48 26.00 -9.11
N ALA A 258 -30.09 25.79 -7.93
CA ALA A 258 -31.52 26.00 -7.73
C ALA A 258 -31.93 27.46 -7.98
N SER A 259 -31.11 28.42 -7.53
CA SER A 259 -31.31 29.85 -7.79
C SER A 259 -31.17 30.19 -9.29
N THR A 260 -30.25 29.54 -10.00
CA THR A 260 -30.05 29.74 -11.44
C THR A 260 -31.24 29.21 -12.24
N LEU A 261 -31.79 28.04 -11.86
CA LEU A 261 -32.96 27.44 -12.51
C LEU A 261 -34.27 28.20 -12.25
N ASN A 262 -34.37 28.88 -11.10
CA ASN A 262 -35.56 29.67 -10.72
C ASN A 262 -35.51 31.13 -11.24
N SER A 263 -34.44 31.53 -11.93
CA SER A 263 -34.28 32.87 -12.47
C SER A 263 -34.78 32.92 -13.92
N ASN A 264 -35.91 33.60 -14.15
CA ASN A 264 -36.54 33.76 -15.47
C ASN A 264 -35.82 34.78 -16.40
N THR A 265 -34.66 35.28 -16.01
CA THR A 265 -33.91 36.36 -16.70
C THR A 265 -32.54 35.86 -17.16
N GLY A 266 -32.52 35.07 -18.23
CA GLY A 266 -31.31 34.67 -18.98
C GLY A 266 -30.31 33.77 -18.22
N PRO A 267 -29.33 33.18 -18.92
CA PRO A 267 -28.34 32.30 -18.32
C PRO A 267 -27.30 33.13 -17.54
N THR A 268 -27.64 33.53 -16.33
CA THR A 268 -26.72 34.21 -15.40
C THR A 268 -26.30 33.21 -14.32
N ILE A 269 -25.00 32.94 -14.24
CA ILE A 269 -24.42 32.05 -13.22
C ILE A 269 -24.61 32.71 -11.85
N SER A 270 -25.28 32.03 -10.92
CA SER A 270 -25.52 32.56 -9.57
C SER A 270 -24.19 32.92 -8.86
N PRO A 271 -24.06 34.12 -8.26
CA PRO A 271 -22.90 34.53 -7.46
C PRO A 271 -22.53 33.55 -6.34
N LEU A 272 -23.50 32.75 -5.86
CA LEU A 272 -23.31 31.73 -4.83
C LEU A 272 -22.35 30.62 -5.28
N ILE A 273 -22.26 30.35 -6.59
CA ILE A 273 -21.33 29.38 -7.15
C ILE A 273 -19.89 29.86 -6.94
N TYR A 274 -19.62 31.16 -7.13
CA TYR A 274 -18.29 31.73 -6.86
C TYR A 274 -17.95 31.72 -5.36
N GLY A 275 -18.96 31.89 -4.49
CA GLY A 275 -18.80 31.74 -3.04
C GLY A 275 -18.36 30.34 -2.59
N SER A 276 -18.55 29.30 -3.41
CA SER A 276 -18.13 27.92 -3.09
C SER A 276 -16.63 27.66 -3.29
N ILE A 277 -15.96 28.45 -4.13
CA ILE A 277 -14.54 28.30 -4.48
C ILE A 277 -13.63 28.25 -3.25
N PRO A 278 -13.67 29.18 -2.28
CA PRO A 278 -12.80 29.12 -1.11
C PRO A 278 -13.01 27.84 -0.29
N PHE A 279 -14.24 27.34 -0.16
CA PHE A 279 -14.54 26.13 0.58
C PHE A 279 -14.03 24.85 -0.11
N LEU A 280 -13.98 24.84 -1.45
CA LEU A 280 -13.41 23.73 -2.23
C LEU A 280 -11.88 23.64 -2.11
N LEU A 281 -11.20 24.74 -1.77
CA LEU A 281 -9.75 24.76 -1.59
C LEU A 281 -9.31 24.25 -0.21
N VAL A 282 -10.16 24.37 0.82
CA VAL A 282 -9.85 23.96 2.21
C VAL A 282 -9.33 22.51 2.31
N PRO A 283 -9.93 21.49 1.68
CA PRO A 283 -9.46 20.11 1.74
C PRO A 283 -8.04 19.91 1.21
N LEU A 284 -7.61 20.70 0.22
CA LEU A 284 -6.28 20.57 -0.38
C LEU A 284 -5.19 20.98 0.62
N VAL A 285 -5.43 22.06 1.37
CA VAL A 285 -4.46 22.59 2.33
C VAL A 285 -4.51 21.82 3.66
N LEU A 286 -5.72 21.54 4.17
CA LEU A 286 -5.89 20.90 5.49
C LEU A 286 -5.64 19.39 5.46
N GLY A 287 -5.90 18.72 4.32
CA GLY A 287 -5.68 17.28 4.18
C GLY A 287 -4.22 16.88 4.43
N GLY A 288 -3.27 17.65 3.88
CA GLY A 288 -1.84 17.43 4.10
C GLY A 288 -1.44 17.60 5.56
N LYS A 289 -1.99 18.61 6.26
CA LYS A 289 -1.72 18.85 7.69
C LYS A 289 -2.19 17.68 8.57
N SER A 290 -3.38 17.13 8.30
CA SER A 290 -3.90 15.98 9.04
C SER A 290 -2.99 14.74 8.92
N GLN A 291 -2.51 14.44 7.71
CA GLN A 291 -1.59 13.32 7.48
C GLN A 291 -0.23 13.55 8.14
N ASN A 292 0.30 14.77 8.04
CA ASN A 292 1.57 15.13 8.67
C ASN A 292 1.51 15.01 10.18
N ASN A 293 0.45 15.52 10.82
CA ASN A 293 0.25 15.41 12.26
C ASN A 293 0.11 13.94 12.70
N THR A 294 -0.60 13.12 11.94
CA THR A 294 -0.71 11.67 12.22
C THR A 294 0.67 10.99 12.17
N ARG A 295 1.47 11.26 11.12
CA ARG A 295 2.83 10.71 10.98
C ARG A 295 3.79 11.19 12.08
N GLN A 296 3.69 12.46 12.46
CA GLN A 296 4.47 13.03 13.56
C GLN A 296 4.07 12.44 14.91
N ALA A 297 2.78 12.23 15.16
CA ALA A 297 2.31 11.60 16.39
C ALA A 297 2.89 10.18 16.54
N ILE A 298 2.89 9.39 15.46
CA ILE A 298 3.48 8.05 15.42
C ILE A 298 5.00 8.11 15.61
N SER A 299 5.68 9.07 14.96
CA SER A 299 7.13 9.19 15.08
C SER A 299 7.56 9.59 16.49
N ILE A 300 6.85 10.52 17.15
CA ILE A 300 7.08 10.91 18.53
C ILE A 300 6.80 9.74 19.48
N TYR A 301 5.70 9.03 19.26
CA TYR A 301 5.34 7.88 20.09
C TYR A 301 6.42 6.78 20.04
N ASN A 302 6.93 6.50 18.84
CA ASN A 302 7.99 5.50 18.66
C ASN A 302 9.38 5.97 19.13
N ARG A 303 9.59 7.28 19.30
CA ARG A 303 10.85 7.87 19.76
C ARG A 303 10.96 8.01 21.28
N GLY A 304 9.85 7.98 22.02
CA GLY A 304 9.83 8.12 23.48
C GLY A 304 10.35 6.89 24.25
N LEU A 305 11.39 6.26 23.73
CA LEU A 305 12.24 5.26 24.38
C LEU A 305 13.51 5.96 24.89
#